data_AF-A0A257AAY6-F1
#
_entry.id   AF-A0A257AAY6-F1
#
_cell.length_a   1.000
_cell.length_b   1.000
_cell.length_c   1.000
_cell.angle_alpha   90.00
_cell.angle_beta   90.00
_cell.angle_gamma   90.00
#
_symmetry.space_group_name_H-M   'P 1'
#
loop_
_entity.id
_entity.type
_entity.pdbx_description
1 polymer ?
#
loop_
_entity_poly.entity_id
_entity_poly.type
_entity_poly.pdbx_seq_one_letter_code
_entity_poly.pdbx_strand_id
1 'polypeptide(L)'
;MGRLRGEVAITKMIIDALKPRELSIIELSKTLCSGRGVQSVEITVVEVDAKTETIKVTLRGNSIDYSEVAEIMSRNGAVIRSIDEVTVSRKGGEVLKVEE
;
A
#
# COMPACT_ATOMS: atom_id res chain seq x y z
N MET A 1 22.12 -11.63 26.69
CA MET A 1 21.67 -10.27 26.30
C MET A 1 20.85 -10.40 25.02
N GLY A 2 19.55 -10.71 25.16
CA GLY A 2 18.66 -10.90 24.02
C GLY A 2 18.20 -9.56 23.48
N ARG A 3 18.52 -9.23 22.22
CA ARG A 3 17.90 -8.09 21.54
C ARG A 3 16.45 -8.47 21.26
N LEU A 4 15.49 -7.81 21.91
CA LEU A 4 14.09 -7.79 21.46
C LEU A 4 14.06 -7.13 20.08
N ARG A 5 14.15 -7.93 19.01
CA ARG A 5 13.95 -7.46 17.64
C ARG A 5 12.45 -7.27 17.44
N GLY A 6 11.96 -6.06 17.75
CA GLY A 6 10.61 -5.62 17.40
C GLY A 6 10.29 -5.93 15.93
N GLU A 7 9.03 -6.24 15.66
CA GLU A 7 8.54 -6.67 14.36
C GLU A 7 8.72 -5.55 13.32
N VAL A 8 9.31 -5.88 12.17
CA VAL A 8 9.53 -4.96 11.06
C VAL A 8 8.43 -5.20 10.04
N ALA A 9 7.69 -4.15 9.69
CA ALA A 9 6.49 -4.26 8.88
C ALA A 9 6.34 -3.09 7.91
N ILE A 10 5.72 -3.34 6.75
CA ILE A 10 5.40 -2.28 5.77
C ILE A 10 4.30 -1.39 6.34
N THR A 11 4.51 -0.09 6.32
CA THR A 11 3.56 0.92 6.82
C THR A 11 3.06 1.87 5.75
N LYS A 12 3.80 2.01 4.65
CA LYS A 12 3.37 2.76 3.46
C LYS A 12 3.90 2.12 2.20
N MET A 13 3.10 2.15 1.13
CA MET A 13 3.54 1.84 -0.23
C MET A 13 2.98 2.87 -1.20
N ILE A 14 3.76 3.22 -2.22
CA ILE A 14 3.28 3.95 -3.41
C ILE A 14 3.51 3.05 -4.62
N ILE A 15 2.45 2.82 -5.37
CA ILE A 15 2.42 1.89 -6.51
C ILE A 15 2.03 2.66 -7.76
N ASP A 16 2.81 2.48 -8.83
CA ASP A 16 2.42 2.85 -10.19
C ASP A 16 1.69 1.67 -10.84
N ALA A 17 0.51 1.94 -11.39
CA ALA A 17 -0.33 0.91 -11.98
C ALA A 17 -1.13 1.42 -13.17
N LEU A 18 -1.54 0.51 -14.03
CA LEU A 18 -2.52 0.75 -15.10
C LEU A 18 -3.85 0.14 -14.72
N LYS A 19 -4.94 0.82 -15.04
CA LYS A 19 -6.28 0.25 -14.98
C LYS A 19 -7.05 0.48 -16.29
N PRO A 20 -8.05 -0.37 -16.60
CA PRO A 20 -9.07 -0.04 -17.59
C PRO A 20 -9.83 1.23 -17.19
N ARG A 21 -10.31 1.98 -18.18
CA ARG A 21 -11.02 3.25 -17.93
C ARG A 21 -12.36 3.03 -17.23
N GLU A 22 -13.01 1.92 -17.52
CA GLU A 22 -14.26 1.47 -16.91
C GLU A 22 -14.11 1.05 -15.43
N LEU A 23 -12.88 0.75 -14.98
CA LEU A 23 -12.65 0.40 -13.58
C LEU A 23 -12.76 1.65 -12.70
N SER A 24 -13.75 1.65 -11.81
CA SER A 24 -13.96 2.75 -10.86
C SER A 24 -12.85 2.81 -9.81
N ILE A 25 -12.18 3.96 -9.70
CA ILE A 25 -11.21 4.21 -8.61
C ILE A 25 -11.87 4.21 -7.22
N ILE A 26 -13.18 4.51 -7.15
CA ILE A 26 -13.93 4.50 -5.90
C ILE A 26 -14.09 3.06 -5.40
N GLU A 27 -14.46 2.14 -6.29
CA GLU A 27 -14.62 0.73 -5.91
C GLU A 27 -13.26 0.09 -5.65
N LEU A 28 -12.27 0.34 -6.52
CA LEU A 28 -10.90 -0.15 -6.32
C LEU A 28 -10.31 0.32 -4.97
N SER A 29 -10.51 1.60 -4.61
CA SER A 29 -10.00 2.12 -3.33
C SER A 29 -10.67 1.48 -2.11
N LYS A 30 -11.99 1.24 -2.15
CA LYS A 30 -12.70 0.50 -1.09
C LYS A 30 -12.19 -0.92 -0.96
N THR A 31 -12.05 -1.66 -2.06
CA THR A 31 -11.55 -3.04 -2.03
C THR A 31 -10.12 -3.10 -1.50
N LEU A 32 -9.24 -2.21 -1.96
CA LEU A 32 -7.86 -2.13 -1.43
C LEU A 32 -7.84 -1.80 0.07
N CYS A 33 -8.74 -0.93 0.54
CA CYS A 33 -8.82 -0.56 1.94
C CYS A 33 -9.30 -1.71 2.85
N SER A 34 -9.92 -2.75 2.27
CA SER A 34 -10.29 -3.96 3.00
C SER A 34 -9.15 -4.97 3.15
N GLY A 35 -8.03 -4.78 2.44
CA GLY A 35 -6.85 -5.64 2.53
C GLY A 35 -6.16 -5.58 3.89
N ARG A 36 -5.49 -6.66 4.28
CA ARG A 36 -4.86 -6.78 5.60
C ARG A 36 -3.81 -5.70 5.84
N GLY A 37 -3.94 -5.05 7.01
CA GLY A 37 -3.01 -4.03 7.46
C GLY A 37 -3.13 -2.70 6.72
N VAL A 38 -4.05 -2.55 5.76
CA VAL A 38 -4.35 -1.29 5.09
C VAL A 38 -5.35 -0.49 5.94
N GLN A 39 -5.03 0.78 6.21
CA GLN A 39 -5.89 1.69 6.98
C GLN A 39 -6.42 2.84 6.14
N SER A 40 -5.69 3.22 5.09
CA SER A 40 -6.13 4.23 4.13
C SER A 40 -5.54 3.95 2.75
N VAL A 41 -6.32 4.33 1.75
CA VAL A 41 -5.98 4.22 0.33
C VAL A 41 -6.25 5.56 -0.32
N GLU A 42 -5.29 6.04 -1.08
CA GLU A 42 -5.43 7.21 -1.95
C GLU A 42 -5.07 6.77 -3.37
N ILE A 43 -5.92 7.12 -4.34
CA ILE A 43 -5.69 6.83 -5.76
C ILE A 43 -5.75 8.15 -6.51
N THR A 44 -4.69 8.45 -7.24
CA THR A 44 -4.62 9.61 -8.15
C THR A 44 -4.50 9.11 -9.58
N VAL A 45 -5.35 9.61 -10.47
CA VAL A 45 -5.17 9.41 -11.92
C VAL A 45 -4.06 10.35 -12.39
N VAL A 46 -2.99 9.77 -12.93
CA VAL A 46 -1.80 10.49 -13.39
C VAL A 46 -1.93 10.83 -14.87
N GLU A 47 -2.41 9.88 -15.66
CA GLU A 47 -2.55 10.01 -17.11
C GLU A 47 -3.80 9.26 -17.59
N VAL A 48 -4.42 9.78 -18.65
CA VAL A 48 -5.62 9.22 -19.26
C VAL A 48 -5.34 8.95 -20.73
N ASP A 49 -5.41 7.68 -21.11
CA ASP A 49 -5.32 7.21 -22.49
C ASP A 49 -6.70 6.85 -23.05
N ALA A 50 -6.71 6.36 -24.30
CA ALA A 50 -7.94 5.96 -24.98
C ALA A 50 -8.72 4.86 -24.25
N LYS A 51 -8.03 3.87 -23.65
CA LYS A 51 -8.65 2.71 -22.97
C LYS A 51 -8.13 2.47 -21.55
N THR A 52 -7.04 3.11 -21.19
CA THR A 52 -6.34 2.89 -19.92
C THR A 52 -6.16 4.20 -19.19
N GLU A 53 -5.98 4.11 -17.88
CA GLU A 53 -5.54 5.21 -17.05
C GLU A 53 -4.34 4.74 -16.24
N THR A 54 -3.29 5.56 -16.21
CA THR A 54 -2.17 5.40 -15.28
C THR A 54 -2.60 5.97 -13.94
N ILE A 55 -2.53 5.16 -12.89
CA ILE A 55 -2.90 5.55 -11.53
C ILE A 55 -1.71 5.39 -10.59
N LYS A 56 -1.62 6.31 -9.64
CA LYS A 56 -0.75 6.22 -8.49
C LYS A 56 -1.58 5.84 -7.27
N VAL A 57 -1.26 4.71 -6.66
CA VAL A 57 -1.95 4.18 -5.48
C VAL A 57 -1.03 4.32 -4.27
N THR A 58 -1.46 5.11 -3.28
CA THR A 58 -0.78 5.24 -2.00
C THR A 58 -1.56 4.46 -0.94
N LEU A 59 -0.89 3.51 -0.30
CA LEU A 59 -1.42 2.69 0.79
C LEU A 59 -0.73 3.09 2.08
N ARG A 60 -1.47 3.29 3.17
CA ARG A 60 -0.90 3.46 4.51
C ARG A 60 -1.60 2.55 5.51
N GLY A 61 -0.84 2.04 6.47
CA GLY A 61 -1.39 1.26 7.56
C GLY A 61 -0.32 0.56 8.40
N ASN A 62 -0.67 -0.58 8.95
CA ASN A 62 0.12 -1.31 9.92
C ASN A 62 0.26 -2.77 9.48
N SER A 63 1.44 -3.13 8.96
CA SER A 63 1.72 -4.46 8.41
C SER A 63 0.92 -4.74 7.14
N ILE A 64 1.09 -3.86 6.14
CA ILE A 64 0.48 -4.00 4.81
C ILE A 64 0.99 -5.30 4.17
N ASP A 65 0.05 -6.18 3.78
CA ASP A 65 0.35 -7.38 3.02
C ASP A 65 0.37 -7.06 1.52
N TYR A 66 1.57 -6.92 0.95
CA TYR A 66 1.73 -6.63 -0.48
C TYR A 66 1.13 -7.73 -1.38
N SER A 67 1.18 -8.99 -0.97
CA SER A 67 0.69 -10.10 -1.79
C SER A 67 -0.83 -10.00 -1.96
N GLU A 68 -1.53 -9.70 -0.87
CA GLU A 68 -2.98 -9.47 -0.89
C GLU A 68 -3.35 -8.22 -1.70
N VAL A 69 -2.58 -7.12 -1.54
CA VAL A 69 -2.75 -5.90 -2.36
C VAL A 69 -2.61 -6.21 -3.85
N ALA A 70 -1.57 -6.95 -4.23
CA ALA A 70 -1.32 -7.33 -5.63
C ALA A 70 -2.44 -8.23 -6.18
N GLU A 71 -2.95 -9.16 -5.37
CA GLU A 71 -4.08 -10.01 -5.72
C GLU A 71 -5.37 -9.19 -5.92
N ILE A 72 -5.67 -8.25 -5.03
CA ILE A 72 -6.83 -7.35 -5.15
C ILE A 72 -6.73 -6.53 -6.45
N MET A 73 -5.57 -5.92 -6.72
CA MET A 73 -5.33 -5.14 -7.94
C MET A 73 -5.59 -5.99 -9.18
N SER A 74 -4.97 -7.17 -9.25
CA SER A 74 -5.08 -8.08 -10.38
C SER A 74 -6.52 -8.57 -10.61
N ARG A 75 -7.24 -8.94 -9.54
CA ARG A 75 -8.65 -9.39 -9.62
C ARG A 75 -9.59 -8.31 -10.13
N ASN A 76 -9.27 -7.03 -9.90
CA ASN A 76 -10.04 -5.90 -10.38
C ASN A 76 -9.57 -5.41 -11.77
N GLY A 77 -8.62 -6.10 -12.41
CA GLY A 77 -8.10 -5.74 -13.73
C GLY A 77 -7.05 -4.64 -13.72
N ALA A 78 -6.57 -4.21 -12.55
CA ALA A 78 -5.45 -3.28 -12.44
C ALA A 78 -4.11 -4.03 -12.48
N VAL A 79 -3.14 -3.48 -13.21
CA VAL A 79 -1.81 -4.06 -13.42
C VAL A 79 -0.77 -3.18 -12.72
N ILE A 80 -0.08 -3.74 -11.74
CA ILE A 80 1.06 -3.08 -11.09
C ILE A 80 2.24 -3.02 -12.07
N ARG A 81 2.81 -1.84 -12.28
CA ARG A 81 4.03 -1.63 -13.10
C ARG A 81 5.28 -1.55 -12.23
N SER A 82 5.24 -0.73 -11.18
CA SER A 82 6.33 -0.57 -10.23
C SER A 82 5.81 -0.25 -8.83
N ILE A 83 6.68 -0.49 -7.85
CA ILE A 83 6.54 0.05 -6.51
C ILE A 83 7.49 1.25 -6.44
N ASP A 84 6.93 2.44 -6.44
CA ASP A 84 7.68 3.70 -6.48
C ASP A 84 8.28 4.06 -5.12
N GLU A 85 7.61 3.69 -4.02
CA GLU A 85 8.06 3.98 -2.66
C GLU A 85 7.60 2.90 -1.68
N VAL A 86 8.44 2.54 -0.70
CA VAL A 86 8.07 1.68 0.43
C VAL A 86 8.59 2.30 1.72
N THR A 87 7.73 2.42 2.73
CA THR A 87 8.14 2.71 4.10
C THR A 87 7.93 1.47 4.96
N VAL A 88 8.96 1.15 5.74
CA VAL A 88 8.95 0.05 6.70
C VAL A 88 9.25 0.62 8.08
N SER A 89 8.53 0.15 9.09
CA SER A 89 8.69 0.61 10.47
C SER A 89 8.79 -0.57 11.42
N ARG A 90 9.43 -0.35 12.57
CA ARG A 90 9.53 -1.34 13.63
C ARG A 90 8.48 -1.08 14.69
N LYS A 91 7.60 -2.06 14.95
CA LYS A 91 6.68 -2.04 16.09
C LYS A 91 7.44 -2.44 17.36
N GLY A 92 7.29 -1.65 18.43
CA GLY A 92 7.82 -1.99 19.76
C GLY A 92 9.27 -1.58 20.05
N GLY A 93 9.72 -0.43 19.57
CA GLY A 93 10.90 0.21 20.14
C GLY A 93 10.52 0.95 21.42
N GLU A 94 10.58 0.31 22.58
CA GLU A 94 10.58 1.05 23.85
C GLU A 94 11.82 1.96 23.85
N VAL A 95 11.59 3.27 23.90
CA VAL A 95 12.65 4.22 24.25
C VAL A 95 12.90 4.00 25.74
N LEU A 96 14.04 3.40 26.09
CA LEU A 96 14.53 3.42 27.46
C LEU A 96 14.77 4.90 27.81
N LYS A 97 13.85 5.50 28.55
CA LYS A 97 14.12 6.75 29.27
C LYS A 97 15.17 6.41 30.32
N VAL A 98 16.42 6.76 30.04
CA VAL A 98 17.41 6.91 31.10
C VAL A 98 17.07 8.21 31.82
N GLU A 99 16.48 8.09 33.01
CA GLU A 99 16.44 9.19 33.97
C GLU A 99 17.79 9.18 34.72
N GLU A 100 18.44 10.36 34.81
CA GLU A 100 19.66 10.59 35.60
C GLU A 100 19.37 10.60 37.11
#